data_AF-A0A316TL05-F1
#
_entry.id   AF-A0A316TL05-F1
#
_cell.length_a   1.000
_cell.length_b   1.000
_cell.length_c   1.000
_cell.angle_alpha   90.00
_cell.angle_beta   90.00
_cell.angle_gamma   90.00
#
_symmetry.space_group_name_H-M   'P 1'
#
loop_
_entity.id
_entity.type
_entity.pdbx_description
1 polymer ?
#
loop_
_entity_poly.entity_id
_entity_poly.type
_entity_poly.pdbx_seq_one_letter_code
_entity_poly.pdbx_strand_id
1 'polypeptide(L)'
;MKKKIIILALLPLMLMGCDSLFDVGDTDKVYDGPPLLGFFPLQQEVSQADGTITVEVQLIAEQRTSDLPVTFSVNGSSTAVAGTHFNITTPSPVTLAAGTSTVDIEIELIDGSLNAGDDSVTLILDMEGTADVQADPNLDQSRTFIAP
;
A
#
# COMPACT_ATOMS: atom_id res chain seq x y z
N MET A 1 15.47 -52.85 44.89
CA MET A 1 16.15 -51.57 44.63
C MET A 1 16.19 -51.31 43.12
N LYS A 2 15.16 -50.70 42.54
CA LYS A 2 15.08 -50.37 41.10
C LYS A 2 14.14 -49.18 40.89
N LYS A 3 14.58 -47.98 41.25
CA LYS A 3 13.97 -46.71 40.85
C LYS A 3 15.10 -45.67 40.88
N LYS A 4 15.08 -44.71 39.95
CA LYS A 4 15.98 -43.53 39.82
C LYS A 4 17.03 -43.58 38.69
N ILE A 5 16.66 -43.96 37.47
CA ILE A 5 17.38 -43.53 36.26
C ILE A 5 16.37 -43.27 35.14
N ILE A 6 15.53 -42.25 35.27
CA ILE A 6 14.69 -41.77 34.14
C ILE A 6 14.64 -40.23 34.06
N ILE A 7 14.89 -39.51 35.17
CA ILE A 7 14.69 -38.06 35.20
C ILE A 7 15.84 -37.25 34.57
N LEU A 8 17.04 -37.83 34.42
CA LEU A 8 18.22 -37.08 33.97
C LEU A 8 18.34 -36.91 32.44
N ALA A 9 17.56 -37.67 31.65
CA ALA A 9 17.61 -37.61 30.18
C ALA A 9 16.53 -36.70 29.57
N LEU A 10 15.55 -36.24 30.34
CA LEU A 10 14.47 -35.36 29.85
C LEU A 10 14.81 -33.86 30.00
N LEU A 11 15.72 -33.53 30.91
CA LEU A 11 16.10 -32.15 31.22
C LEU A 11 16.91 -31.44 30.11
N PRO A 12 17.78 -32.10 29.32
CA PRO A 12 18.44 -31.45 28.19
C PRO A 12 17.49 -31.20 27.01
N LEU A 13 16.42 -32.00 26.89
CA LEU A 13 15.46 -31.90 25.79
C LEU A 13 14.45 -30.74 25.98
N MET A 14 14.26 -30.28 27.23
CA MET A 14 13.46 -29.07 27.53
C MET A 14 14.18 -27.75 27.25
N LEU A 15 15.50 -27.76 27.06
CA LEU A 15 16.30 -26.56 26.80
C LEU A 15 16.54 -26.30 25.29
N MET A 16 16.10 -27.20 24.42
CA MET A 16 16.16 -27.04 22.96
C MET A 16 14.83 -26.52 22.36
N GLY A 17 13.89 -26.07 23.20
CA GLY A 17 12.52 -25.76 22.79
C GLY A 17 12.16 -24.28 22.61
N CYS A 18 13.08 -23.32 22.75
CA CYS A 18 12.67 -21.92 22.99
C CYS A 18 13.16 -20.85 22.00
N ASP A 19 13.99 -21.14 20.99
CA ASP A 19 14.46 -20.06 20.10
C ASP A 19 13.59 -19.83 18.86
N SER A 20 12.62 -20.70 18.57
CA SER A 20 11.76 -20.58 17.39
C SER A 20 10.27 -20.67 17.69
N LEU A 21 9.88 -20.57 18.97
CA LEU A 21 8.48 -20.68 19.40
C LEU A 21 7.78 -19.31 19.44
N PHE A 22 8.57 -18.24 19.46
CA PHE A 22 8.12 -16.89 19.19
C PHE A 22 8.73 -16.48 17.87
N ASP A 23 7.87 -16.16 16.91
CA ASP A 23 8.32 -15.60 15.65
C ASP A 23 9.12 -14.32 15.91
N VAL A 24 10.18 -14.11 15.11
CA VAL A 24 11.02 -12.91 15.20
C VAL A 24 10.15 -11.68 14.93
N GLY A 25 9.14 -11.78 14.05
CA GLY A 25 8.16 -10.71 13.84
C GLY A 25 7.39 -10.33 15.10
N ASP A 26 7.02 -11.31 15.94
CA ASP A 26 6.28 -11.08 17.19
C ASP A 26 7.13 -10.42 18.29
N THR A 27 8.42 -10.75 18.33
CA THR A 27 9.39 -10.27 19.33
C THR A 27 10.05 -8.95 18.94
N ASP A 28 10.42 -8.78 17.67
CA ASP A 28 11.12 -7.60 17.16
C ASP A 28 10.19 -6.58 16.48
N LYS A 29 8.88 -6.86 16.38
CA LYS A 29 7.88 -5.99 15.72
C LYS A 29 8.22 -5.68 14.27
N VAL A 30 8.86 -6.62 13.59
CA VAL A 30 9.20 -6.52 12.16
C VAL A 30 8.12 -7.23 11.35
N TYR A 31 7.73 -6.64 10.22
CA TYR A 31 6.87 -7.31 9.26
C TYR A 31 7.66 -8.42 8.57
N ASP A 32 7.22 -9.67 8.75
CA ASP A 32 7.85 -10.88 8.21
C ASP A 32 7.11 -11.45 6.98
N GLY A 33 6.05 -10.76 6.53
CA GLY A 33 5.26 -11.16 5.38
C GLY A 33 5.93 -10.87 4.03
N PRO A 34 5.35 -11.37 2.93
CA PRO A 34 5.83 -11.04 1.58
C PRO A 34 5.70 -9.52 1.33
N PRO A 35 6.61 -8.91 0.55
CA PRO A 35 6.53 -7.50 0.27
C PRO A 35 5.29 -7.20 -0.59
N LEU A 36 4.53 -6.17 -0.18
CA LEU A 36 3.30 -5.75 -0.85
C LEU A 36 3.34 -4.26 -1.18
N LEU A 37 2.58 -3.87 -2.21
CA LEU A 37 2.28 -2.47 -2.51
C LEU A 37 0.83 -2.15 -2.17
N GLY A 38 0.56 -0.90 -1.79
CA GLY A 38 -0.80 -0.45 -1.54
C GLY A 38 -0.95 1.06 -1.62
N PHE A 39 -2.15 1.53 -1.90
CA PHE A 39 -2.47 2.95 -1.89
C PHE A 39 -2.83 3.47 -0.49
N PHE A 40 -2.63 4.77 -0.29
CA PHE A 40 -3.25 5.52 0.79
C PHE A 40 -3.52 6.98 0.38
N PRO A 41 -4.69 7.55 0.69
CA PRO A 41 -5.86 6.85 1.22
C PRO A 41 -6.52 5.95 0.16
N LEU A 42 -7.23 4.90 0.61
CA LEU A 42 -8.06 4.06 -0.28
C LEU A 42 -9.35 4.78 -0.70
N GLN A 43 -9.77 5.76 0.08
CA GLN A 43 -10.95 6.55 -0.17
C GLN A 43 -10.74 7.98 0.34
N GLN A 44 -11.10 8.97 -0.46
CA GLN A 44 -11.13 10.37 -0.07
C GLN A 44 -12.25 11.14 -0.77
N GLU A 45 -12.73 12.19 -0.13
CA GLU A 45 -13.70 13.14 -0.65
C GLU A 45 -13.04 14.51 -0.74
N VAL A 46 -13.13 15.15 -1.90
CA VAL A 46 -12.44 16.41 -2.23
C VAL A 46 -13.40 17.31 -3.01
N SER A 47 -13.20 18.62 -2.94
CA SER A 47 -13.86 19.57 -3.85
C SER A 47 -13.01 19.76 -5.10
N GLN A 48 -13.65 19.98 -6.25
CA GLN A 48 -12.97 20.41 -7.48
C GLN A 48 -12.11 21.68 -7.29
N ALA A 49 -12.39 22.48 -6.26
CA ALA A 49 -11.67 23.69 -5.91
C ALA A 49 -10.46 23.46 -4.97
N ASP A 50 -10.20 22.22 -4.53
CA ASP A 50 -9.09 21.91 -3.61
C ASP A 50 -7.70 22.00 -4.29
N GLY A 51 -7.66 22.16 -5.61
CA GLY A 51 -6.42 22.29 -6.37
C GLY A 51 -5.72 20.95 -6.56
N THR A 52 -4.55 20.75 -5.95
CA THR A 52 -3.78 19.51 -6.08
C THR A 52 -4.02 18.61 -4.88
N ILE A 53 -4.35 17.35 -5.15
CA ILE A 53 -4.48 16.29 -4.15
C ILE A 53 -3.41 15.22 -4.38
N THR A 54 -3.19 14.38 -3.37
CA THR A 54 -2.22 13.28 -3.45
C THR A 54 -2.88 11.93 -3.15
N VAL A 55 -2.39 10.91 -3.84
CA VAL A 55 -2.58 9.50 -3.51
C VAL A 55 -1.20 8.89 -3.36
N GLU A 56 -0.89 8.37 -2.18
CA GLU A 56 0.39 7.78 -1.86
C GLU A 56 0.42 6.30 -2.31
N VAL A 57 1.53 5.91 -2.93
CA VAL A 57 1.92 4.51 -3.13
C VAL A 57 2.84 4.12 -1.99
N GLN A 58 2.52 3.04 -1.29
CA GLN A 58 3.29 2.55 -0.14
C GLN A 58 3.85 1.15 -0.41
N LEU A 59 5.07 0.92 0.05
CA LEU A 59 5.70 -0.39 0.20
C LEU A 59 5.50 -0.90 1.63
N ILE A 60 4.79 -2.01 1.74
CA ILE A 60 4.54 -2.74 2.98
C ILE A 60 5.59 -3.84 3.08
N ALA A 61 6.81 -3.45 3.45
CA ALA A 61 7.97 -4.30 3.67
C ALA A 61 9.12 -3.49 4.30
N GLU A 62 10.26 -4.15 4.52
CA GLU A 62 11.53 -3.44 4.69
C GLU A 62 11.87 -2.58 3.44
N GLN A 63 12.57 -1.47 3.68
CA GLN A 63 13.02 -0.59 2.61
C GLN A 63 14.01 -1.29 1.67
N ARG A 64 13.86 -1.02 0.38
CA ARG A 64 14.72 -1.61 -0.65
C ARG A 64 15.99 -0.80 -0.85
N THR A 65 17.05 -1.46 -1.30
CA THR A 65 18.32 -0.81 -1.67
C THR A 65 18.37 -0.35 -3.14
N SER A 66 17.29 -0.56 -3.90
CA SER A 66 17.17 -0.18 -5.30
C SER A 66 15.80 0.44 -5.56
N ASP A 67 15.73 1.31 -6.56
CA ASP A 67 14.47 1.91 -7.01
C ASP A 67 13.49 0.83 -7.49
N LEU A 68 12.20 1.08 -7.26
CA LEU A 68 11.10 0.21 -7.65
C LEU A 68 10.11 1.02 -8.51
N PRO A 69 10.01 0.78 -9.82
CA PRO A 69 8.97 1.37 -10.65
C PRO A 69 7.63 0.69 -10.37
N VAL A 70 6.62 1.47 -10.00
CA VAL A 70 5.25 1.01 -9.73
C VAL A 70 4.33 1.58 -10.80
N THR A 71 3.63 0.70 -11.51
CA THR A 71 2.66 1.12 -12.51
C THR A 71 1.30 1.33 -11.85
N PHE A 72 0.64 2.41 -12.21
CA PHE A 72 -0.76 2.65 -11.88
C PHE A 72 -1.53 3.12 -13.11
N SER A 73 -2.85 2.94 -13.09
CA SER A 73 -3.74 3.36 -14.18
C SER A 73 -5.07 3.88 -13.65
N VAL A 74 -5.80 4.62 -14.48
CA VAL A 74 -7.18 5.02 -14.17
C VAL A 74 -8.11 3.87 -14.53
N ASN A 75 -8.87 3.37 -13.57
CA ASN A 75 -9.83 2.29 -13.80
C ASN A 75 -10.91 2.76 -14.78
N GLY A 76 -11.28 1.92 -15.74
CA GLY A 76 -12.32 2.23 -16.74
C GLY A 76 -13.75 2.42 -16.18
N SER A 77 -13.98 2.07 -14.91
CA SER A 77 -15.23 2.31 -14.19
C SER A 77 -15.28 3.69 -13.52
N SER A 78 -14.21 4.48 -13.61
CA SER A 78 -14.20 5.86 -13.13
C SER A 78 -15.24 6.69 -13.88
N THR A 79 -16.00 7.52 -13.15
CA THR A 79 -16.91 8.49 -13.77
C THR A 79 -16.23 9.84 -13.99
N ALA A 80 -15.13 10.11 -13.29
CA ALA A 80 -14.28 11.26 -13.56
C ALA A 80 -13.50 11.07 -14.87
N VAL A 81 -13.42 12.14 -15.66
CA VAL A 81 -12.77 12.16 -16.98
C VAL A 81 -11.51 13.02 -16.94
N ALA A 82 -10.37 12.44 -17.34
CA ALA A 82 -9.08 13.12 -17.44
C ALA A 82 -9.12 14.29 -18.44
N GLY A 83 -8.48 15.41 -18.11
CA GLY A 83 -8.53 16.66 -18.89
C GLY A 83 -9.85 17.43 -18.79
N THR A 84 -10.86 16.89 -18.09
CA THR A 84 -12.12 17.59 -17.79
C THR A 84 -12.29 17.82 -16.30
N HIS A 85 -12.10 16.77 -15.48
CA HIS A 85 -12.28 16.84 -14.03
C HIS A 85 -10.94 16.85 -13.27
N PHE A 86 -9.92 16.19 -13.83
CA PHE A 86 -8.60 16.10 -13.23
C PHE A 86 -7.49 15.93 -14.29
N ASN A 87 -6.25 16.25 -13.90
CA ASN A 87 -5.02 15.90 -14.60
C ASN A 87 -4.08 15.19 -13.62
N ILE A 88 -3.55 14.03 -14.00
CA ILE A 88 -2.49 13.38 -13.22
C ILE A 88 -1.16 13.96 -13.69
N THR A 89 -0.41 14.58 -12.77
CA THR A 89 0.89 15.21 -13.08
C THR A 89 2.05 14.25 -12.86
N THR A 90 1.90 13.26 -11.98
CA THR A 90 2.89 12.18 -11.79
C THR A 90 2.81 11.17 -12.95
N PRO A 91 3.93 10.87 -13.65
CA PRO A 91 3.93 9.85 -14.69
C PRO A 91 3.78 8.44 -14.11
N SER A 92 3.17 7.55 -14.89
CA SER A 92 3.16 6.11 -14.63
C SER A 92 4.15 5.43 -15.58
N PRO A 93 5.12 4.62 -15.10
CA PRO A 93 5.29 4.19 -13.70
C PRO A 93 5.85 5.29 -12.79
N VAL A 94 5.36 5.34 -11.54
CA VAL A 94 5.94 6.16 -10.47
C VAL A 94 7.10 5.42 -9.83
N THR A 95 8.20 6.11 -9.53
CA THR A 95 9.40 5.48 -8.99
C THR A 95 9.43 5.64 -7.48
N LEU A 96 9.34 4.52 -6.76
CA LEU A 96 9.65 4.45 -5.34
C LEU A 96 11.18 4.36 -5.20
N ALA A 97 11.81 5.40 -4.67
CA ALA A 97 13.26 5.48 -4.57
C ALA A 97 13.84 4.49 -3.54
N ALA A 98 15.07 4.04 -3.76
CA ALA A 98 15.81 3.25 -2.77
C ALA A 98 15.83 3.93 -1.39
N GLY A 99 15.62 3.16 -0.32
CA GLY A 99 15.57 3.67 1.05
C GLY A 99 14.30 4.43 1.40
N THR A 100 13.29 4.45 0.53
CA THR A 100 11.97 5.01 0.81
C THR A 100 10.90 3.92 0.86
N SER A 101 9.82 4.19 1.58
CA SER A 101 8.66 3.31 1.64
C SER A 101 7.43 3.92 0.98
N THR A 102 7.46 5.21 0.62
CA THR A 102 6.32 5.88 0.01
C THR A 102 6.71 6.82 -1.13
N VAL A 103 5.79 7.03 -2.06
CA VAL A 103 5.89 8.02 -3.14
C VAL A 103 4.50 8.53 -3.53
N ASP A 104 4.38 9.83 -3.80
CA ASP A 104 3.11 10.47 -4.11
C ASP A 104 2.76 10.45 -5.60
N ILE A 105 1.49 10.17 -5.88
CA ILE A 105 0.83 10.48 -7.14
C ILE A 105 0.10 11.80 -6.97
N GLU A 106 0.55 12.82 -7.69
CA GLU A 106 -0.07 14.14 -7.71
C GLU A 106 -1.18 14.19 -8.76
N ILE A 107 -2.32 14.71 -8.35
CA ILE A 107 -3.53 14.85 -9.17
C ILE A 107 -4.03 16.28 -9.02
N GLU A 108 -4.01 17.03 -10.11
CA GLU A 108 -4.58 18.36 -10.21
C GLU A 108 -6.09 18.24 -10.52
N LEU A 109 -6.92 18.83 -9.66
CA LEU A 109 -8.36 18.95 -9.87
C LEU A 109 -8.65 20.20 -10.72
N ILE A 110 -9.61 20.07 -11.64
CA ILE A 110 -9.99 21.15 -12.54
C ILE A 110 -11.22 21.85 -11.96
N ASP A 111 -11.01 23.07 -11.45
CA ASP A 111 -12.09 23.92 -10.94
C ASP A 111 -13.07 24.31 -12.06
N GLY A 112 -14.36 24.34 -11.72
CA GLY A 112 -15.46 24.57 -12.66
C GLY A 112 -15.75 23.40 -13.61
N SER A 113 -15.21 22.21 -13.34
CA SER A 113 -15.54 20.98 -14.07
C SER A 113 -16.94 20.45 -13.74
N LEU A 114 -17.48 20.80 -12.58
CA LEU A 114 -18.82 20.48 -12.09
C LEU A 114 -19.56 21.77 -11.72
N ASN A 115 -20.87 21.83 -11.95
CA ASN A 115 -21.71 22.95 -11.56
C ASN A 115 -22.34 22.74 -10.18
N ALA A 116 -22.75 23.83 -9.54
CA ALA A 116 -23.52 23.76 -8.30
C ALA A 116 -24.82 22.95 -8.52
N GLY A 117 -24.91 21.79 -7.86
CA GLY A 117 -26.03 20.86 -7.97
C GLY A 117 -25.79 19.64 -8.87
N ASP A 118 -24.63 19.55 -9.53
CA ASP A 118 -24.20 18.32 -10.20
C ASP A 118 -23.83 17.24 -9.16
N ASP A 119 -23.99 15.97 -9.55
CA ASP A 119 -23.55 14.85 -8.72
C ASP A 119 -22.01 14.76 -8.69
N SER A 120 -21.45 14.27 -7.58
CA SER A 120 -20.02 14.01 -7.46
C SER A 120 -19.55 12.95 -8.47
N VAL A 121 -18.37 13.15 -9.07
CA VAL A 121 -17.72 12.15 -9.90
C VAL A 121 -16.70 11.37 -9.10
N THR A 122 -16.39 10.15 -9.53
CA THR A 122 -15.45 9.25 -8.85
C THR A 122 -14.27 8.96 -9.76
N LEU A 123 -13.07 9.29 -9.31
CA LEU A 123 -11.80 8.83 -9.86
C LEU A 123 -11.39 7.56 -9.12
N ILE A 124 -11.10 6.50 -9.86
CA ILE A 124 -10.60 5.24 -9.32
C ILE A 124 -9.23 4.97 -9.95
N LEU A 125 -8.21 4.80 -9.12
CA LEU A 125 -6.88 4.39 -9.54
C LEU A 125 -6.68 2.91 -9.20
N ASP A 126 -6.13 2.16 -10.16
CA ASP A 126 -5.67 0.78 -9.97
C ASP A 126 -4.14 0.75 -9.93
N MET A 127 -3.60 -0.06 -9.02
CA MET A 127 -2.19 -0.35 -8.92
C MET A 127 -1.88 -1.68 -9.59
N GLU A 128 -0.79 -1.72 -10.35
CA GLU A 128 -0.25 -2.97 -10.87
C GLU A 128 0.95 -3.40 -10.03
N GLY A 129 0.95 -4.66 -9.61
CA GLY A 129 2.12 -5.29 -9.00
C GLY A 129 3.30 -5.36 -9.98
N THR A 130 4.50 -5.44 -9.43
CA THR A 130 5.73 -5.73 -10.18
C THR A 130 6.02 -7.23 -10.18
N ALA A 131 7.09 -7.67 -10.85
CA ALA A 131 7.51 -9.07 -10.79
C ALA A 131 7.91 -9.52 -9.37
N ASP A 132 8.44 -8.58 -8.56
CA ASP A 132 9.04 -8.88 -7.25
C ASP A 132 8.13 -8.50 -6.07
N VAL A 133 7.23 -7.54 -6.26
CA VAL A 133 6.36 -6.99 -5.23
C VAL A 133 4.94 -6.90 -5.79
N GLN A 134 4.02 -7.68 -5.23
CA GLN A 134 2.63 -7.69 -5.68
C GLN A 134 1.84 -6.53 -5.07
N ALA A 135 0.81 -6.04 -5.77
CA ALA A 135 -0.17 -5.15 -5.14
C ALA A 135 -1.06 -5.97 -4.19
N ASP A 136 -1.33 -5.45 -3.00
CA ASP A 136 -2.28 -6.09 -2.07
C ASP A 136 -3.70 -5.97 -2.66
N PRO A 137 -4.45 -7.06 -2.81
CA PRO A 137 -5.79 -7.04 -3.42
C PRO A 137 -6.84 -6.22 -2.65
N ASN A 138 -6.52 -5.75 -1.43
CA ASN A 138 -7.38 -4.88 -0.64
C ASN A 138 -6.91 -3.41 -0.69
N LEU A 139 -5.70 -3.15 -1.17
CA LEU A 139 -5.07 -1.82 -1.19
C LEU A 139 -4.66 -1.39 -2.61
N ASP A 140 -4.97 -2.20 -3.63
CA ASP A 140 -4.64 -1.95 -5.04
C ASP A 140 -5.57 -0.93 -5.71
N GLN A 141 -6.61 -0.46 -5.01
CA GLN A 141 -7.52 0.56 -5.49
C GLN A 141 -7.61 1.77 -4.56
N SER A 142 -7.49 2.97 -5.14
CA SER A 142 -7.83 4.23 -4.46
C SER A 142 -9.02 4.91 -5.14
N ARG A 143 -9.96 5.41 -4.35
CA ARG A 143 -11.19 6.08 -4.81
C ARG A 143 -11.21 7.52 -4.32
N THR A 144 -11.31 8.45 -5.24
CA THR A 144 -11.46 9.87 -4.95
C THR A 144 -12.82 10.35 -5.44
N PHE A 145 -13.65 10.84 -4.54
CA PHE A 145 -14.92 11.50 -4.87
C PHE A 145 -14.68 12.99 -5.02
N ILE A 146 -14.92 13.51 -6.22
CA ILE A 146 -14.75 14.92 -6.55
C ILE A 146 -16.15 15.55 -6.54
N ALA A 147 -16.37 16.44 -5.57
CA ALA A 147 -17.59 17.21 -5.42
C ALA A 147 -17.49 18.56 -6.14
N PRO A 148 -18.63 19.15 -6.56
CA PRO A 148 -18.67 20.51 -7.07
C PRO A 148 -18.23 21.57 -6.05
#